data_AF-A0A8C3LZ58-F1
#
_entry.id   AF-A0A8C3LZ58-F1
#
_cell.length_a   1.000
_cell.length_b   1.000
_cell.length_c   1.000
_cell.angle_alpha   90.00
_cell.angle_beta   90.00
_cell.angle_gamma   90.00
#
_symmetry.space_group_name_H-M   'P 1'
#
loop_
_entity.id
_entity.type
_entity.pdbx_description
1 polymer ?
#
loop_
_entity_poly.entity_id
_entity_poly.type
_entity_poly.pdbx_seq_one_letter_code
_entity_poly.pdbx_strand_id
1 'polypeptide(L)'
;MAKGLAALLSLWNLCWRALSRLKNPCLGYNSPELLVLVCAAVLCEEVQSDRERAKAGAPTMMGNTVFLSFTFYSTILILKMYVVAIITGQVRLRKKAFANPEDALRNGGLQYYREDPDVERCRRAHRNDMENIFPFLFLGAVYSLLEPSPAVARIHFFIFCAGRIMHTVAYLLKLKAPTRSVAYSVAQLPCFSMALQILLAAAPYW
;
A
#
# COMPACT_ATOMS: atom_id res chain seq x y z
N MET A 1 10.76 12.33 -11.28
CA MET A 1 10.12 11.07 -10.79
C MET A 1 10.74 9.78 -11.36
N ALA A 2 11.57 9.82 -12.42
CA ALA A 2 12.08 8.62 -13.09
C ALA A 2 13.27 7.88 -12.40
N LYS A 3 13.99 8.53 -11.47
CA LYS A 3 15.21 7.95 -10.88
C LYS A 3 14.96 6.96 -9.73
N GLY A 4 13.85 7.10 -8.99
CA GLY A 4 13.51 6.19 -7.88
C GLY A 4 13.00 4.82 -8.34
N LEU A 5 12.27 4.79 -9.46
CA LEU A 5 11.72 3.55 -10.03
C LEU A 5 12.80 2.69 -10.70
N ALA A 6 13.83 3.33 -11.29
CA ALA A 6 14.98 2.64 -11.88
C ALA A 6 15.81 1.88 -10.84
N ALA A 7 15.92 2.40 -9.61
CA ALA A 7 16.62 1.75 -8.51
C ALA A 7 15.88 0.49 -8.02
N LEU A 8 14.55 0.54 -7.92
CA LEU A 8 13.71 -0.61 -7.57
C LEU A 8 13.76 -1.70 -8.65
N LEU A 9 13.75 -1.32 -9.93
CA LEU A 9 13.89 -2.25 -11.06
C LEU A 9 15.29 -2.88 -11.15
N SER A 10 16.33 -2.14 -10.78
CA SER A 10 17.71 -2.66 -10.77
C SER A 10 17.91 -3.67 -9.64
N LEU A 11 17.37 -3.39 -8.45
CA LEU A 11 17.35 -4.34 -7.33
C LEU A 11 16.53 -5.59 -7.65
N TRP A 12 15.40 -5.43 -8.36
CA TRP A 12 14.56 -6.54 -8.84
C TRP A 12 15.30 -7.42 -9.86
N ASN A 13 15.94 -6.83 -10.87
CA ASN A 13 16.73 -7.56 -11.86
C ASN A 13 17.94 -8.29 -11.25
N LEU A 14 18.57 -7.71 -10.23
CA LEU A 14 19.64 -8.35 -9.48
C LEU A 14 19.14 -9.56 -8.68
N CYS A 15 17.96 -9.43 -8.07
CA CYS A 15 17.29 -10.51 -7.34
C CYS A 15 16.86 -11.65 -8.28
N TRP A 16 16.31 -11.32 -9.45
CA TRP A 16 15.96 -12.29 -10.50
C TRP A 16 17.17 -13.05 -11.05
N ARG A 17 18.30 -12.36 -11.29
CA ARG A 17 19.56 -12.99 -11.72
C ARG A 17 20.18 -13.87 -10.63
N ALA A 18 19.96 -13.54 -9.35
CA ALA A 18 20.37 -14.38 -8.24
C ALA A 18 19.48 -15.63 -8.10
N LEU A 19 18.16 -15.48 -8.29
CA LEU A 19 17.18 -16.57 -8.18
C LEU A 19 17.22 -17.54 -9.37
N SER A 20 17.47 -17.06 -10.58
CA SER A 20 17.66 -17.91 -11.78
C SER A 20 18.91 -18.82 -11.70
N ARG A 21 19.88 -18.47 -10.84
CA ARG A 21 21.05 -19.32 -10.52
C ARG A 21 20.77 -20.37 -9.45
N LEU A 22 19.64 -20.31 -8.75
CA LEU A 22 19.23 -21.25 -7.71
C LEU A 22 18.37 -22.41 -8.25
N LYS A 23 18.36 -22.64 -9.57
CA LYS A 23 17.68 -23.77 -10.21
C LYS A 23 18.42 -25.08 -9.91
N ASN A 24 18.39 -25.52 -8.66
CA ASN A 24 18.72 -26.88 -8.24
C ASN A 24 17.43 -27.72 -8.31
N PRO A 25 17.35 -28.75 -9.18
CA PRO A 25 16.13 -29.55 -9.37
C PRO A 25 15.83 -30.55 -8.22
N CYS A 26 16.40 -30.37 -7.02
CA CYS A 26 16.39 -31.40 -5.97
C CYS A 26 15.73 -31.00 -4.65
N LEU A 27 15.04 -29.86 -4.55
CA LEU A 27 14.30 -29.49 -3.33
C LEU A 27 12.79 -29.66 -3.57
N GLY A 28 12.20 -30.58 -2.79
CA GLY A 28 10.80 -30.97 -2.89
C GLY A 28 9.84 -29.79 -2.92
N TYR A 29 8.97 -29.83 -3.93
CA TYR A 29 7.76 -29.01 -4.09
C TYR A 29 6.92 -29.09 -2.81
N ASN A 30 6.97 -28.07 -1.93
CA ASN A 30 5.93 -27.74 -0.92
C ASN A 30 6.28 -26.51 -0.06
N SER A 31 6.90 -25.46 -0.63
CA SER A 31 7.10 -24.20 0.09
C SER A 31 6.12 -23.12 -0.40
N PRO A 32 5.32 -22.49 0.50
CA PRO A 32 4.43 -21.38 0.13
C PRO A 32 5.17 -20.16 -0.46
N GLU A 33 6.49 -20.08 -0.26
CA GLU A 33 7.36 -19.07 -0.84
C GLU A 33 7.47 -19.20 -2.37
N LEU A 34 7.43 -20.42 -2.91
CA LEU A 34 7.46 -20.65 -4.36
C LEU A 34 6.16 -20.20 -5.03
N LEU A 35 5.01 -20.40 -4.36
CA LEU A 35 3.70 -19.95 -4.86
C LEU A 35 3.62 -18.43 -4.91
N VAL A 36 4.14 -17.73 -3.89
CA VAL A 36 4.21 -16.27 -3.86
C VAL A 36 5.16 -15.75 -4.95
N LEU A 37 6.29 -16.41 -5.18
CA LEU A 37 7.23 -16.06 -6.26
C LEU A 37 6.62 -16.28 -7.65
N VAL A 38 5.88 -17.37 -7.85
CA VAL A 38 5.17 -17.65 -9.10
C VAL A 38 4.03 -16.64 -9.33
N CYS A 39 3.21 -16.34 -8.32
CA CYS A 39 2.18 -15.30 -8.43
C CYS A 39 2.79 -13.91 -8.68
N ALA A 40 3.91 -13.57 -8.05
CA ALA A 40 4.62 -12.31 -8.29
C ALA A 40 5.20 -12.24 -9.72
N ALA A 41 5.69 -13.35 -10.26
CA ALA A 41 6.16 -13.43 -11.63
C ALA A 41 5.01 -13.28 -12.65
N VAL A 42 3.88 -13.95 -12.42
CA VAL A 42 2.66 -13.85 -13.24
C VAL A 42 2.11 -12.43 -13.24
N LEU A 43 2.00 -11.80 -12.06
CA LEU A 43 1.59 -10.39 -11.94
C LEU A 43 2.58 -9.44 -12.64
N CYS A 44 3.88 -9.76 -12.64
CA CYS A 44 4.88 -8.95 -13.33
C CYS A 44 4.77 -9.08 -14.85
N GLU A 45 4.44 -10.25 -15.38
CA GLU A 45 4.19 -10.46 -16.82
C GLU A 45 2.90 -9.76 -17.29
N GLU A 46 1.83 -9.80 -16.50
CA GLU A 46 0.59 -9.04 -16.78
C GLU A 46 0.84 -7.52 -16.78
N VAL A 47 1.56 -7.00 -15.79
CA VAL A 47 1.92 -5.56 -15.72
C VAL A 47 2.78 -5.14 -16.92
N GLN A 48 3.65 -6.02 -17.42
CA GLN A 48 4.48 -5.76 -18.60
C GLN A 48 3.62 -5.68 -19.88
N SER A 49 2.64 -6.58 -20.03
CA SER A 49 1.68 -6.62 -21.14
C SER A 49 0.74 -5.40 -21.14
N ASP A 50 0.26 -4.99 -19.96
CA ASP A 50 -0.59 -3.81 -19.80
C ASP A 50 0.15 -2.51 -20.10
N ARG A 51 1.47 -2.45 -19.85
CA ARG A 51 2.31 -1.30 -20.23
C ARG A 51 2.42 -1.14 -21.74
N GLU A 52 2.49 -2.23 -22.49
CA GLU A 52 2.50 -2.22 -23.96
C GLU A 52 1.14 -1.75 -24.50
N ARG A 53 0.02 -2.21 -23.90
CA ARG A 53 -1.34 -1.74 -24.21
C ARG A 53 -1.56 -0.27 -23.85
N ALA A 54 -1.09 0.21 -22.71
CA ALA A 54 -1.26 1.60 -22.27
C ALA A 54 -0.53 2.60 -23.19
N LYS A 55 0.54 2.17 -23.87
CA LYS A 55 1.21 2.95 -24.93
C LYS A 55 0.45 2.95 -26.26
N ALA A 56 -0.39 1.95 -26.51
CA ALA A 56 -1.07 1.74 -27.79
C ALA A 56 -2.43 2.46 -27.91
N GLY A 57 -2.97 3.00 -26.81
CA GLY A 57 -4.23 3.74 -26.81
C GLY A 57 -4.93 3.57 -25.47
N ALA A 58 -4.92 4.63 -24.66
CA ALA A 58 -5.47 4.54 -23.32
C ALA A 58 -7.01 4.43 -23.35
N PRO A 59 -7.60 3.63 -22.45
CA PRO A 59 -9.02 3.26 -22.50
C PRO A 59 -9.96 4.44 -22.23
N THR A 60 -11.17 4.35 -22.78
CA THR A 60 -12.26 5.34 -22.83
C THR A 60 -12.76 5.92 -21.49
N MET A 61 -12.24 5.49 -20.34
CA MET A 61 -12.53 6.09 -19.03
C MET A 61 -11.82 7.43 -18.77
N MET A 62 -11.01 7.90 -19.72
CA MET A 62 -10.09 9.04 -19.61
C MET A 62 -10.70 10.46 -19.61
N GLY A 63 -12.03 10.61 -19.60
CA GLY A 63 -12.67 11.93 -19.64
C GLY A 63 -12.53 12.74 -18.34
N ASN A 64 -12.54 12.07 -17.18
CA ASN A 64 -12.51 12.75 -15.88
C ASN A 64 -11.08 12.77 -15.30
N THR A 65 -10.36 13.87 -15.53
CA THR A 65 -8.99 14.08 -15.07
C THR A 65 -8.85 14.06 -13.53
N VAL A 66 -9.90 14.41 -12.80
CA VAL A 66 -9.97 14.32 -11.33
C VAL A 66 -9.99 12.86 -10.92
N PHE A 67 -10.89 12.07 -11.52
CA PHE A 67 -11.02 10.64 -11.21
C PHE A 67 -9.74 9.87 -11.52
N LEU A 68 -9.07 10.16 -12.65
CA LEU A 68 -7.76 9.57 -12.96
C LEU A 68 -6.70 9.90 -11.89
N SER A 69 -6.68 11.15 -11.43
CA SER A 69 -5.76 11.58 -10.36
C SER A 69 -6.09 10.85 -9.05
N PHE A 70 -7.37 10.73 -8.71
CA PHE A 70 -7.85 9.98 -7.55
C PHE A 70 -7.41 8.51 -7.63
N THR A 71 -7.69 7.82 -8.73
CA THR A 71 -7.32 6.41 -8.94
C THR A 71 -5.82 6.23 -8.75
N PHE A 72 -4.99 7.10 -9.33
CA PHE A 72 -3.54 7.02 -9.20
C PHE A 72 -3.06 7.04 -7.74
N TYR A 73 -3.50 8.03 -6.95
CA TYR A 73 -3.09 8.14 -5.54
C TYR A 73 -3.70 7.03 -4.67
N SER A 74 -4.95 6.64 -4.94
CA SER A 74 -5.62 5.54 -4.26
C SER A 74 -4.90 4.21 -4.46
N THR A 75 -4.48 3.90 -5.69
CA THR A 75 -3.71 2.68 -5.99
C THR A 75 -2.36 2.70 -5.28
N ILE A 76 -1.65 3.83 -5.22
CA ILE A 76 -0.39 3.95 -4.45
C ILE A 76 -0.62 3.62 -2.98
N LEU A 77 -1.71 4.11 -2.39
CA LEU A 77 -2.05 3.87 -0.99
C LEU A 77 -2.41 2.43 -0.69
N ILE A 78 -3.15 1.78 -1.58
CA ILE A 78 -3.48 0.34 -1.48
C ILE A 78 -2.20 -0.50 -1.58
N LEU A 79 -1.33 -0.20 -2.55
CA LEU A 79 -0.03 -0.87 -2.68
C LEU A 79 0.80 -0.70 -1.40
N LYS A 80 0.82 0.50 -0.82
CA LYS A 80 1.48 0.78 0.47
C LYS A 80 0.88 -0.06 1.61
N MET A 81 -0.44 -0.30 1.66
CA MET A 81 -1.03 -1.20 2.66
C MET A 81 -0.57 -2.64 2.49
N TYR A 82 -0.49 -3.15 1.25
CA TYR A 82 0.09 -4.47 0.97
C TYR A 82 1.55 -4.56 1.41
N VAL A 83 2.36 -3.53 1.18
CA VAL A 83 3.74 -3.48 1.68
C VAL A 83 3.78 -3.58 3.20
N VAL A 84 2.90 -2.89 3.93
CA VAL A 84 2.84 -3.01 5.41
C VAL A 84 2.42 -4.41 5.85
N ALA A 85 1.50 -5.07 5.13
CA ALA A 85 1.11 -6.46 5.39
C ALA A 85 2.31 -7.41 5.25
N ILE A 86 3.06 -7.28 4.15
CA ILE A 86 4.28 -8.08 3.89
C ILE A 86 5.32 -7.84 5.00
N ILE A 87 5.60 -6.57 5.34
CA ILE A 87 6.52 -6.22 6.43
C ILE A 87 6.09 -6.89 7.73
N THR A 88 4.79 -6.86 8.06
CA THR A 88 4.26 -7.50 9.27
C THR A 88 4.57 -9.01 9.28
N GLY A 89 4.33 -9.71 8.17
CA GLY A 89 4.65 -11.13 8.04
C GLY A 89 6.14 -11.42 8.20
N GLN A 90 7.00 -10.62 7.57
CA GLN A 90 8.46 -10.75 7.68
C GLN A 90 8.97 -10.51 9.10
N VAL A 91 8.40 -9.53 9.82
CA VAL A 91 8.75 -9.26 11.22
C VAL A 91 8.34 -10.44 12.12
N ARG A 92 7.17 -11.06 11.89
CA ARG A 92 6.74 -12.26 12.63
C ARG A 92 7.72 -13.42 12.47
N LEU A 93 8.15 -13.69 11.24
CA LEU A 93 9.14 -14.73 10.94
C LEU A 93 10.48 -14.43 11.60
N ARG A 94 11.01 -13.21 11.43
CA ARG A 94 12.31 -12.81 12.00
C ARG A 94 12.32 -12.84 13.53
N LYS A 95 11.24 -12.42 14.18
CA LYS A 95 11.13 -12.35 15.65
C LYS A 95 10.62 -13.65 16.28
N LYS A 96 10.20 -14.63 15.46
CA LYS A 96 9.46 -15.83 15.87
C LYS A 96 8.34 -15.48 16.86
N ALA A 97 7.40 -14.69 16.39
CA ALA A 97 6.25 -14.20 17.14
C ALA A 97 4.99 -14.36 16.31
N PHE A 98 4.33 -15.49 16.47
CA PHE A 98 3.17 -15.91 15.70
C PHE A 98 1.88 -15.70 16.49
N ALA A 99 0.81 -15.36 15.79
CA ALA A 99 -0.49 -15.08 16.38
C ALA A 99 -1.38 -16.33 16.51
N ASN A 100 -0.97 -17.45 15.91
CA ASN A 100 -1.71 -18.71 15.99
C ASN A 100 -0.76 -19.84 16.42
N PRO A 101 -1.23 -20.82 17.21
CA PRO A 101 -0.40 -21.91 17.72
C PRO A 101 0.14 -22.83 16.63
N GLU A 102 -0.61 -23.07 15.55
CA GLU A 102 -0.20 -23.91 14.41
C GLU A 102 0.98 -23.29 13.64
N ASP A 103 0.99 -21.97 13.48
CA ASP A 103 2.09 -21.23 12.87
C ASP A 103 3.35 -21.32 13.73
N ALA A 104 3.19 -21.23 15.06
CA ALA A 104 4.29 -21.36 16.01
C ALA A 104 4.90 -22.78 15.98
N LEU A 105 4.06 -23.81 15.99
CA LEU A 105 4.47 -25.21 15.89
C LEU A 105 5.24 -25.48 14.60
N ARG A 106 4.74 -24.99 13.46
CA ARG A 106 5.42 -25.12 12.15
C ARG A 106 6.80 -24.44 12.12
N ASN A 107 6.99 -23.38 12.91
CA ASN A 107 8.20 -22.55 12.90
C ASN A 107 9.10 -22.73 14.15
N GLY A 108 8.92 -23.84 14.89
CA GLY A 108 9.87 -24.33 15.88
C GLY A 108 9.34 -24.55 17.30
N GLY A 109 8.06 -24.28 17.59
CA GLY A 109 7.40 -24.68 18.84
C GLY A 109 6.43 -23.65 19.42
N LEU A 110 5.58 -24.11 20.35
CA LEU A 110 4.52 -23.31 20.99
C LEU A 110 5.04 -22.10 21.76
N GLN A 111 6.31 -22.09 22.18
CA GLN A 111 6.95 -20.92 22.80
C GLN A 111 6.98 -19.69 21.88
N TYR A 112 6.80 -19.87 20.57
CA TYR A 112 6.71 -18.77 19.59
C TYR A 112 5.28 -18.28 19.35
N TYR A 113 4.27 -18.90 19.97
CA TYR A 113 2.92 -18.35 20.06
C TYR A 113 2.92 -17.26 21.14
N ARG A 114 3.28 -16.05 20.72
CA ARG A 114 3.52 -14.92 21.62
C ARG A 114 3.38 -13.60 20.89
N GLU A 115 3.17 -12.54 21.66
CA GLU A 115 3.19 -11.18 21.16
C GLU A 115 4.63 -10.63 21.08
N ASP A 116 4.84 -9.71 20.14
CA ASP A 116 6.09 -8.97 20.00
C ASP A 116 5.79 -7.48 19.76
N PRO A 117 6.47 -6.55 20.46
CA PRO A 117 6.22 -5.11 20.33
C PRO A 117 6.40 -4.54 18.92
N ASP A 118 7.31 -5.09 18.11
CA ASP A 118 7.56 -4.67 16.73
C ASP A 118 6.46 -5.20 15.80
N VAL A 119 5.98 -6.43 16.01
CA VAL A 119 4.81 -6.98 15.30
C VAL A 119 3.57 -6.15 15.58
N GLU A 120 3.28 -5.86 16.85
CA GLU A 120 2.10 -5.08 17.23
C GLU A 120 2.19 -3.63 16.73
N ARG A 121 3.40 -3.08 16.62
CA ARG A 121 3.63 -1.79 15.96
C ARG A 121 3.26 -1.82 14.48
N CYS A 122 3.62 -2.87 13.75
CA CYS A 122 3.21 -3.03 12.35
C CYS A 122 1.68 -3.16 12.23
N ARG A 123 1.05 -3.95 13.13
CA ARG A 123 -0.42 -4.08 13.18
C ARG A 123 -1.12 -2.75 13.43
N ARG A 124 -0.64 -1.94 14.39
CA ARG A 124 -1.23 -0.61 14.64
C ARG A 124 -1.05 0.34 13.46
N ALA A 125 0.09 0.29 12.77
CA ALA A 125 0.29 1.08 11.55
C ALA A 125 -0.73 0.68 10.46
N HIS A 126 -0.90 -0.62 10.23
CA HIS A 126 -1.86 -1.13 9.24
C HIS A 126 -3.32 -0.85 9.65
N ARG A 127 -3.66 -0.99 10.93
CA ARG A 127 -4.99 -0.64 11.44
C ARG A 127 -5.30 0.84 11.23
N ASN A 128 -4.35 1.71 11.53
CA ASN A 128 -4.53 3.13 11.26
C ASN A 128 -4.63 3.41 9.75
N ASP A 129 -3.98 2.64 8.89
CA ASP A 129 -4.20 2.75 7.46
C ASP A 129 -5.63 2.38 7.06
N MET A 130 -6.20 1.30 7.60
CA MET A 130 -7.60 0.94 7.35
C MET A 130 -8.57 2.02 7.82
N GLU A 131 -8.37 2.57 9.02
CA GLU A 131 -9.18 3.63 9.61
C GLU A 131 -9.19 4.92 8.78
N ASN A 132 -8.23 5.13 7.87
CA ASN A 132 -8.04 6.41 7.17
C ASN A 132 -8.10 6.30 5.65
N ILE A 133 -7.46 5.29 5.08
CA ILE A 133 -7.43 5.07 3.64
C ILE A 133 -8.82 4.62 3.17
N PHE A 134 -9.54 3.75 3.91
CA PHE A 134 -10.88 3.35 3.47
C PHE A 134 -11.88 4.51 3.41
N PRO A 135 -11.98 5.39 4.43
CA PRO A 135 -12.78 6.61 4.29
C PRO A 135 -12.32 7.50 3.13
N PHE A 136 -11.01 7.66 2.92
CA PHE A 136 -10.50 8.44 1.79
C PHE A 136 -10.88 7.85 0.43
N LEU A 137 -10.87 6.52 0.27
CA LEU A 137 -11.29 5.87 -0.97
C LEU A 137 -12.76 6.19 -1.26
N PHE A 138 -13.63 6.18 -0.25
CA PHE A 138 -15.02 6.58 -0.39
C PHE A 138 -15.16 8.08 -0.70
N LEU A 139 -14.61 8.94 0.16
CA LEU A 139 -14.72 10.39 0.04
C LEU A 139 -14.12 10.90 -1.28
N GLY A 140 -12.95 10.40 -1.67
CA GLY A 140 -12.28 10.80 -2.91
C GLY A 140 -13.03 10.35 -4.16
N ALA A 141 -13.67 9.18 -4.14
CA ALA A 141 -14.51 8.72 -5.24
C ALA A 141 -15.75 9.62 -5.39
N VAL A 142 -16.50 9.86 -4.31
CA VAL A 142 -17.67 10.75 -4.32
C VAL A 142 -17.26 12.18 -4.70
N TYR A 143 -16.19 12.71 -4.10
CA TYR A 143 -15.67 14.05 -4.40
C TYR A 143 -15.29 14.22 -5.88
N SER A 144 -14.80 13.16 -6.54
CA SER A 144 -14.49 13.20 -7.98
C SER A 144 -15.72 13.34 -8.87
N LEU A 145 -16.92 13.03 -8.36
CA LEU A 145 -18.20 13.19 -9.04
C LEU A 145 -18.81 14.58 -8.83
N LEU A 146 -18.31 15.38 -7.88
CA LEU A 146 -18.76 16.76 -7.63
C LEU A 146 -18.16 17.76 -8.63
N GLU A 147 -17.45 17.28 -9.66
CA GLU A 147 -16.74 18.09 -10.67
C GLU A 147 -15.86 19.21 -10.06
N PRO A 148 -15.02 18.91 -9.06
CA PRO A 148 -14.17 19.92 -8.45
C PRO A 148 -13.09 20.40 -9.42
N SER A 149 -12.50 21.55 -9.12
CA SER A 149 -11.32 22.03 -9.85
C SER A 149 -10.21 20.95 -9.87
N PRO A 150 -9.70 20.54 -11.05
CA PRO A 150 -8.69 19.48 -11.15
C PRO A 150 -7.40 19.75 -10.37
N ALA A 151 -6.99 21.01 -10.30
CA ALA A 151 -5.81 21.42 -9.53
C ALA A 151 -6.03 21.22 -8.02
N VAL A 152 -7.18 21.64 -7.52
CA VAL A 152 -7.55 21.53 -6.10
C VAL A 152 -7.68 20.07 -5.70
N ALA A 153 -8.38 19.25 -6.49
CA ALA A 153 -8.54 17.83 -6.21
C ALA A 153 -7.19 17.10 -6.18
N ARG A 154 -6.29 17.40 -7.14
CA ARG A 154 -4.94 16.83 -7.14
C ARG A 154 -4.16 17.18 -5.87
N ILE A 155 -4.28 18.40 -5.36
CA ILE A 155 -3.64 18.83 -4.11
C ILE A 155 -4.20 18.03 -2.92
N HIS A 156 -5.52 17.84 -2.85
CA HIS A 156 -6.16 17.04 -1.79
C HIS A 156 -5.61 15.61 -1.76
N PHE A 157 -5.62 14.94 -2.92
CA PHE A 157 -5.15 13.57 -3.05
C PHE A 157 -3.65 13.45 -2.77
N PHE A 158 -2.85 14.41 -3.24
CA PHE A 158 -1.41 14.44 -2.99
C PHE A 158 -1.08 14.63 -1.50
N ILE A 159 -1.68 15.61 -0.83
CA ILE A 159 -1.45 15.88 0.60
C ILE A 159 -1.82 14.66 1.42
N PHE A 160 -2.99 14.06 1.14
CA PHE A 160 -3.41 12.83 1.80
C PHE A 160 -2.38 11.72 1.58
N CYS A 161 -2.02 11.44 0.32
CA CYS A 161 -1.09 10.37 -0.02
C CYS A 161 0.29 10.56 0.65
N ALA A 162 0.88 11.75 0.53
CA ALA A 162 2.18 12.07 1.11
C ALA A 162 2.14 11.98 2.65
N GLY A 163 1.10 12.53 3.28
CA GLY A 163 0.89 12.46 4.72
C GLY A 163 0.76 11.02 5.22
N ARG A 164 0.04 10.15 4.51
CA ARG A 164 -0.09 8.72 4.85
C ARG A 164 1.21 7.94 4.68
N ILE A 165 1.99 8.21 3.63
CA ILE A 165 3.32 7.60 3.45
C ILE A 165 4.24 8.03 4.60
N MET A 166 4.31 9.32 4.91
CA MET A 166 5.10 9.86 6.02
C MET A 166 4.65 9.30 7.37
N HIS A 167 3.34 9.13 7.58
CA HIS A 167 2.79 8.51 8.78
C HIS A 167 3.27 7.06 8.94
N THR A 168 3.17 6.23 7.89
CA THR A 168 3.68 4.85 7.92
C THR A 168 5.19 4.81 8.19
N VAL A 169 5.98 5.65 7.52
CA VAL A 169 7.44 5.73 7.75
C VAL A 169 7.74 6.11 9.20
N ALA A 170 7.10 7.15 9.73
CA ALA A 170 7.27 7.57 11.11
C ALA A 170 6.90 6.47 12.11
N TYR A 171 5.85 5.70 11.80
CA TYR A 171 5.39 4.60 12.64
C TYR A 171 6.39 3.45 12.72
N LEU A 172 6.85 2.98 11.55
CA LEU A 172 7.71 1.80 11.43
C LEU A 172 9.15 2.09 11.84
N LEU A 173 9.69 3.27 11.52
CA LEU A 173 11.05 3.68 11.89
C LEU A 173 11.17 4.28 13.29
N LYS A 174 10.08 4.29 14.08
CA LYS A 174 10.06 4.80 15.46
C LYS A 174 10.60 6.24 15.56
N LEU A 175 10.23 7.10 14.60
CA LEU A 175 10.67 8.49 14.61
C LEU A 175 10.18 9.22 15.87
N LYS A 176 10.98 10.20 16.32
CA LYS A 176 10.68 10.97 17.54
C LYS A 176 9.33 11.69 17.40
N ALA A 177 8.57 11.75 18.48
CA ALA A 177 7.37 12.59 18.53
C ALA A 177 7.75 14.06 18.28
N PRO A 178 6.91 14.85 17.59
CA PRO A 178 5.53 14.56 17.20
C PRO A 178 5.34 14.14 15.72
N THR A 179 6.39 13.71 15.00
CA THR A 179 6.35 13.50 13.53
C THR A 179 5.16 12.67 13.05
N ARG A 180 4.88 11.54 13.72
CA ARG A 180 3.73 10.68 13.39
C ARG A 180 2.40 11.44 13.53
N SER A 181 2.20 12.11 14.65
CA SER A 181 0.94 12.82 14.94
C SER A 181 0.72 13.97 13.96
N VAL A 182 1.78 14.71 13.63
CA VAL A 182 1.72 15.80 12.63
C VAL A 182 1.37 15.24 11.25
N ALA A 183 2.02 14.17 10.80
CA ALA A 183 1.72 13.53 9.52
C ALA A 183 0.27 13.02 9.44
N TYR A 184 -0.25 12.47 10.55
CA TYR A 184 -1.66 12.09 10.67
C TYR A 184 -2.57 13.31 10.51
N SER A 185 -2.37 14.37 11.31
CA SER A 185 -3.22 15.55 11.29
C SER A 185 -3.24 16.26 9.94
N VAL A 186 -2.08 16.42 9.29
CA VAL A 186 -1.98 17.00 7.95
C VAL A 186 -2.73 16.17 6.92
N ALA A 187 -2.62 14.83 7.00
CA ALA A 187 -3.36 13.95 6.11
C ALA A 187 -4.88 14.04 6.32
N GLN A 188 -5.38 14.44 7.48
CA GLN A 188 -6.83 14.57 7.68
C GLN A 188 -7.45 15.81 7.04
N LEU A 189 -6.67 16.89 6.83
CA LEU A 189 -7.23 18.15 6.34
C LEU A 189 -7.96 17.98 4.99
N PRO A 190 -7.42 17.26 3.99
CA PRO A 190 -8.15 16.97 2.76
C PRO A 190 -9.43 16.15 2.99
N CYS A 191 -9.41 15.17 3.90
CA CYS A 191 -10.59 14.35 4.19
C CYS A 191 -11.73 15.17 4.78
N PHE A 192 -11.43 16.02 5.78
CA PHE A 192 -12.42 16.93 6.34
C PHE A 192 -12.96 17.90 5.30
N SER A 193 -12.09 18.45 4.45
CA SER A 193 -12.51 19.37 3.38
C SER A 193 -13.43 18.70 2.37
N MET A 194 -13.10 17.48 1.91
CA MET A 194 -13.95 16.73 0.97
C MET A 194 -15.29 16.34 1.62
N ALA A 195 -15.27 15.88 2.87
CA ALA A 195 -16.50 15.53 3.60
C ALA A 195 -17.43 16.73 3.74
N LEU A 196 -16.91 17.91 4.08
CA LEU A 196 -17.70 19.14 4.17
C LEU A 196 -18.29 19.54 2.80
N GLN A 197 -17.50 19.48 1.74
CA GLN A 197 -17.97 19.79 0.38
C GLN A 197 -19.07 18.83 -0.08
N ILE A 198 -18.92 17.53 0.20
CA ILE A 198 -19.95 16.51 -0.06
C ILE A 198 -21.23 16.82 0.73
N LEU A 199 -21.09 17.12 2.02
CA LEU A 199 -22.24 17.44 2.87
C LEU A 199 -22.98 18.68 2.38
N LEU A 200 -22.26 19.75 2.04
CA LEU A 200 -22.85 20.98 1.52
C LEU A 200 -23.52 20.79 0.16
N ALA A 201 -22.97 19.94 -0.71
CA ALA A 201 -23.59 19.60 -1.99
C ALA A 201 -24.86 18.74 -1.83
N ALA A 202 -24.89 17.85 -0.84
CA ALA A 202 -26.03 16.98 -0.55
C ALA A 202 -27.13 17.67 0.29
N ALA A 203 -26.79 18.68 1.09
CA ALA A 203 -27.69 19.33 2.03
C ALA A 203 -29.01 19.85 1.42
N PRO A 204 -29.08 20.40 0.19
CA PRO A 204 -30.34 20.86 -0.40
C PRO A 204 -31.35 19.73 -0.73
N TYR A 205 -30.92 18.48 -0.69
CA TYR A 205 -31.74 17.30 -1.01
C TYR A 205 -32.27 16.57 0.23
N TRP A 206 -32.08 17.14 1.42
CA TRP A 206 -32.59 16.67 2.70
C TRP A 206 -33.53 17.71 3.30
#